data_AF-X1RXU3-F1
#
_entry.id   AF-X1RXU3-F1
#
_cell.length_a   1.000
_cell.length_b   1.000
_cell.length_c   1.000
_cell.angle_alpha   90.00
_cell.angle_beta   90.00
_cell.angle_gamma   90.00
#
_symmetry.space_group_name_H-M   'P 1'
#
loop_
_entity.id
_entity.type
_entity.pdbx_description
1 polymer ?
#
loop_
_entity_poly.entity_id
_entity_poly.type
_entity_poly.pdbx_seq_one_letter_code
_entity_poly.pdbx_strand_id
1 'polypeptide(L)'
;MKQDIYELSAIQRYPIGFKYPIKNPLDLRSFYYGKASGALDTGYGAKSIVPQLVPFATINAPADAGEVLLAIDVALTDGAEGDGVIGEDELAGGYLVLFTPAPMQAYNRRIVANTATTGAGGVTIMVVTIDKPFPIDVVVANFHAECMANPYVGVRTGNYPAASVVGMPTMQATLALPYLWLQTWGPVWVTPSNNEGIGLSNREVCFMGNGAISAIDVANQNYSHQAQRAGFVLPNLRDGSEGAPFIFLQITP
;
A
#
# COMPACT_ATOMS: atom_id res chain seq x y z
N MET A 1 14.67 -16.31 13.31
CA MET A 1 14.17 -15.63 14.52
C MET A 1 12.94 -14.81 14.14
N LYS A 2 11.88 -14.87 14.95
CA LYS A 2 10.61 -14.15 14.72
C LYS A 2 10.83 -12.65 15.03
N GLN A 3 10.37 -11.73 14.16
CA GLN A 3 10.35 -10.29 14.47
C GLN A 3 9.02 -9.92 15.13
N ASP A 4 9.10 -9.24 16.29
CA ASP A 4 7.96 -8.72 17.05
C ASP A 4 7.43 -7.38 16.48
N ILE A 5 6.23 -6.95 16.90
CA ILE A 5 5.57 -5.74 16.39
C ILE A 5 6.30 -4.44 16.75
N TYR A 6 7.18 -4.44 17.75
CA TYR A 6 7.99 -3.28 18.14
C TYR A 6 9.47 -3.44 17.80
N GLU A 7 9.79 -4.32 16.85
CA GLU A 7 11.15 -4.55 16.37
C GLU A 7 11.29 -4.06 14.93
N LEU A 8 12.46 -3.53 14.59
CA LEU A 8 12.88 -3.26 13.23
C LEU A 8 13.89 -4.30 12.77
N SER A 9 14.03 -4.51 11.45
CA SER A 9 15.01 -5.44 10.91
C SER A 9 15.66 -4.90 9.64
N ALA A 10 16.95 -5.21 9.46
CA ALA A 10 17.68 -5.02 8.20
C ALA A 10 17.35 -6.10 7.17
N ILE A 11 16.86 -7.25 7.63
CA ILE A 11 16.57 -8.44 6.81
C ILE A 11 15.07 -8.71 6.85
N GLN A 12 14.46 -8.95 5.70
CA GLN A 12 13.06 -9.33 5.61
C GLN A 12 12.79 -10.64 6.38
N ARG A 13 11.87 -10.60 7.35
CA ARG A 13 11.51 -11.78 8.17
C ARG A 13 10.21 -12.46 7.74
N TYR A 14 9.35 -11.73 7.03
CA TYR A 14 8.08 -12.22 6.50
C TYR A 14 7.85 -11.66 5.09
N PRO A 15 6.98 -12.28 4.29
CA PRO A 15 6.51 -11.65 3.05
C PRO A 15 5.93 -10.25 3.33
N ILE A 16 6.16 -9.30 2.42
CA ILE A 16 5.53 -7.99 2.51
C ILE A 16 4.00 -8.13 2.37
N GLY A 17 3.25 -7.37 3.15
CA GLY A 17 1.79 -7.51 3.29
C GLY A 17 1.34 -8.73 4.08
N PHE A 18 2.24 -9.44 4.77
CA PHE A 18 1.85 -10.50 5.69
C PHE A 18 1.13 -9.92 6.91
N LYS A 19 -0.02 -10.51 7.28
CA LYS A 19 -0.81 -10.07 8.45
C LYS A 19 -0.28 -10.69 9.74
N TYR A 20 -0.03 -9.88 10.76
CA TYR A 20 0.46 -10.38 12.06
C TYR A 20 -0.60 -11.28 12.72
N PRO A 21 -0.25 -12.50 13.14
CA PRO A 21 -1.16 -13.36 13.87
C PRO A 21 -1.35 -12.82 15.30
N ILE A 22 -2.54 -12.30 15.58
CA ILE A 22 -2.93 -11.80 16.91
C ILE A 22 -2.80 -12.95 17.91
N LYS A 23 -1.96 -12.76 18.94
CA LYS A 23 -1.74 -13.74 20.00
C LYS A 23 -2.54 -13.45 21.27
N ASN A 24 -2.79 -12.17 21.54
CA ASN A 24 -3.56 -11.73 22.69
C ASN A 24 -4.97 -11.34 22.20
N PRO A 25 -6.03 -12.06 22.60
CA PRO A 25 -7.39 -11.75 22.17
C PRO A 25 -7.90 -10.38 22.66
N LEU A 26 -7.21 -9.75 23.62
CA LEU A 26 -7.50 -8.40 24.07
C LEU A 26 -6.80 -7.32 23.24
N ASP A 27 -5.87 -7.67 22.36
CA ASP A 27 -5.27 -6.73 21.44
C ASP A 27 -6.22 -6.51 20.25
N LEU A 28 -6.86 -5.34 20.22
CA LEU A 28 -7.83 -4.96 19.20
C LEU A 28 -7.17 -4.49 17.89
N ARG A 29 -5.84 -4.53 17.80
CA ARG A 29 -5.07 -3.97 16.70
C ARG A 29 -4.74 -5.03 15.65
N SER A 30 -4.68 -4.60 14.40
CA SER A 30 -4.20 -5.41 13.28
C SER A 30 -2.96 -4.79 12.66
N PHE A 31 -2.05 -5.65 12.20
CA PHE A 31 -0.77 -5.23 11.65
C PHE A 31 -0.45 -5.96 10.36
N TYR A 32 0.19 -5.24 9.45
CA TYR A 32 0.74 -5.78 8.21
C TYR A 32 2.23 -5.51 8.12
N TYR A 33 2.99 -6.48 7.64
CA TYR A 33 4.45 -6.37 7.51
C TYR A 33 4.79 -5.52 6.28
N GLY A 34 5.64 -4.51 6.46
CA GLY A 34 6.00 -3.56 5.41
C GLY A 34 7.50 -3.35 5.27
N LYS A 35 7.88 -2.67 4.18
CA LYS A 35 9.25 -2.22 3.92
C LYS A 35 9.25 -0.73 3.66
N ALA A 36 9.96 0.03 4.47
CA ALA A 36 10.19 1.44 4.24
C ALA A 36 11.17 1.66 3.08
N SER A 37 10.92 2.68 2.26
CA SER A 37 11.89 3.20 1.26
C SER A 37 12.42 4.58 1.65
N GLY A 38 12.22 4.98 2.90
CA GLY A 38 12.65 6.23 3.51
C GLY A 38 12.50 6.17 5.03
N ALA A 39 12.70 7.30 5.71
CA ALA A 39 12.39 7.38 7.13
C ALA A 39 10.86 7.33 7.34
N LEU A 40 10.42 6.57 8.35
CA LEU A 40 9.03 6.57 8.81
C LEU A 40 8.95 7.20 10.19
N ASP A 41 7.96 8.06 10.41
CA ASP A 41 7.67 8.65 11.71
C ASP A 41 6.42 8.00 12.31
N THR A 42 6.51 7.55 13.57
CA THR A 42 5.40 6.87 14.27
C THR A 42 4.18 7.76 14.49
N GLY A 43 4.33 9.09 14.42
CA GLY A 43 3.21 10.02 14.53
C GLY A 43 2.42 10.21 13.23
N TYR A 44 2.94 9.78 12.08
CA TYR A 44 2.33 10.05 10.79
C TYR A 44 2.07 8.75 10.02
N GLY A 45 0.98 8.71 9.26
CA GLY A 45 0.64 7.58 8.40
C GLY A 45 1.74 7.27 7.37
N ALA A 46 2.11 5.99 7.27
CA ALA A 46 2.98 5.47 6.22
C ALA A 46 2.21 5.41 4.89
N LYS A 47 2.72 6.10 3.87
CA LYS A 47 2.04 6.25 2.58
C LYS A 47 2.59 5.29 1.53
N SER A 48 1.71 4.73 0.72
CA SER A 48 2.08 3.96 -0.47
C SER A 48 2.34 4.92 -1.63
N ILE A 49 3.62 5.17 -1.92
CA ILE A 49 4.03 6.21 -2.88
C ILE A 49 4.11 5.75 -4.33
N VAL A 50 4.24 4.45 -4.62
CA VAL A 50 4.27 3.93 -5.99
C VAL A 50 3.51 2.60 -6.09
N PRO A 51 2.16 2.63 -6.14
CA PRO A 51 1.38 1.40 -6.17
C PRO A 51 1.31 0.75 -7.57
N GLN A 52 1.43 1.50 -8.68
CA GLN A 52 1.40 0.96 -10.05
C GLN A 52 2.78 1.10 -10.69
N LEU A 53 3.43 -0.02 -11.01
CA LEU A 53 4.76 0.00 -11.62
C LEU A 53 4.73 -0.28 -13.12
N VAL A 54 3.71 -0.99 -13.59
CA VAL A 54 3.54 -1.27 -15.03
C VAL A 54 2.15 -0.80 -15.44
N PRO A 55 2.04 0.37 -16.11
CA PRO A 55 0.79 0.87 -16.65
C PRO A 55 0.53 0.32 -18.06
N PHE A 56 -0.66 -0.25 -18.25
CA PHE A 56 -1.24 -0.62 -19.53
C PHE A 56 -0.28 -1.32 -20.52
N ALA A 57 0.49 -2.30 -20.03
CA ALA A 57 1.45 -3.05 -20.82
C ALA A 57 0.78 -3.93 -21.87
N THR A 58 1.38 -4.00 -23.05
CA THR A 58 1.04 -4.98 -24.06
C THR A 58 1.43 -6.39 -23.62
N ILE A 59 0.61 -7.36 -24.01
CA ILE A 59 0.94 -8.78 -23.82
C ILE A 59 2.00 -9.16 -24.86
N ASN A 60 3.14 -9.65 -24.39
CA ASN A 60 4.27 -9.99 -25.26
C ASN A 60 4.08 -11.34 -25.95
N ALA A 61 3.57 -12.33 -25.21
CA ALA A 61 3.27 -13.67 -25.70
C ALA A 61 1.91 -14.14 -25.19
N PRO A 62 1.14 -14.90 -26.00
CA PRO A 62 -0.14 -15.42 -25.54
C PRO A 62 0.06 -16.40 -24.38
N ALA A 63 -0.98 -16.57 -23.58
CA ALA A 63 -1.05 -17.58 -22.52
C ALA A 63 -2.37 -18.32 -22.63
N ASP A 64 -2.35 -19.64 -22.57
CA ASP A 64 -3.56 -20.45 -22.69
C ASP A 64 -4.39 -20.42 -21.39
N ALA A 65 -5.70 -20.62 -21.50
CA ALA A 65 -6.53 -20.87 -20.34
C ALA A 65 -5.95 -22.05 -19.53
N GLY A 66 -5.83 -21.87 -18.21
CA GLY A 66 -5.16 -22.86 -17.35
C GLY A 66 -3.71 -22.52 -16.99
N GLU A 67 -3.07 -21.59 -17.70
CA GLU A 67 -1.70 -21.17 -17.39
C GLU A 67 -1.64 -20.13 -16.25
N VAL A 68 -0.48 -20.06 -15.60
CA VAL A 68 -0.18 -19.13 -14.48
C VAL A 68 0.97 -18.19 -14.77
N LEU A 69 1.49 -18.20 -16.01
CA LEU A 69 2.59 -17.35 -16.44
C LEU A 69 2.06 -16.39 -17.51
N LEU A 70 2.46 -15.14 -17.45
CA LEU A 70 2.14 -14.13 -18.46
C LEU A 70 3.37 -13.31 -18.79
N ALA A 71 3.76 -13.29 -20.06
CA ALA A 71 4.83 -12.42 -20.55
C ALA A 71 4.23 -11.08 -20.99
N ILE A 72 4.73 -9.99 -20.41
CA ILE A 72 4.30 -8.63 -20.71
C ILE A 72 5.49 -7.76 -21.10
N ASP A 73 5.21 -6.74 -21.91
CA ASP A 73 6.15 -5.69 -22.23
C ASP A 73 6.33 -4.74 -21.05
N VAL A 74 7.56 -4.34 -20.77
CA VAL A 74 7.93 -3.33 -19.78
C VAL A 74 8.62 -2.18 -20.51
N ALA A 75 8.02 -0.99 -20.45
CA ALA A 75 8.51 0.21 -21.08
C ALA A 75 9.63 0.87 -20.26
N LEU A 76 10.38 1.78 -20.90
CA LEU A 76 11.44 2.55 -20.23
C LEU A 76 10.93 3.52 -19.16
N THR A 77 9.62 3.76 -19.11
CA THR A 77 8.96 4.62 -18.12
C THR A 77 8.34 3.85 -16.97
N ASP A 78 8.45 2.53 -16.98
CA ASP A 78 7.87 1.65 -15.97
C ASP A 78 8.85 1.48 -14.79
N GLY A 79 8.39 0.85 -13.72
CA GLY A 79 9.17 0.67 -12.49
C GLY A 79 9.07 1.85 -11.53
N ALA A 80 9.61 1.68 -10.32
CA ALA A 80 9.43 2.64 -9.24
C ALA A 80 10.07 4.01 -9.52
N GLU A 81 11.17 4.01 -10.28
CA GLU A 81 11.92 5.21 -10.66
C GLU A 81 11.62 5.65 -12.12
N GLY A 82 10.76 4.91 -12.83
CA GLY A 82 10.39 5.21 -14.21
C GLY A 82 11.54 5.04 -15.21
N ASP A 83 12.35 3.99 -15.04
CA ASP A 83 13.53 3.68 -15.85
C ASP A 83 13.45 2.30 -16.54
N GLY A 84 12.31 1.61 -16.44
CA GLY A 84 12.07 0.27 -16.97
C GLY A 84 12.81 -0.84 -16.21
N VAL A 85 13.45 -0.51 -15.08
CA VAL A 85 14.09 -1.48 -14.19
C VAL A 85 13.08 -1.94 -13.16
N ILE A 86 12.79 -3.24 -13.20
CA ILE A 86 11.96 -3.91 -12.21
C ILE A 86 12.79 -5.08 -11.70
N GLY A 87 13.04 -5.11 -10.39
CA GLY A 87 13.77 -6.21 -9.77
C GLY A 87 13.01 -7.53 -9.82
N GLU A 88 13.73 -8.63 -9.69
CA GLU A 88 13.12 -9.95 -9.46
C GLU A 88 12.25 -9.90 -8.20
N ASP A 89 11.02 -10.40 -8.32
CA ASP A 89 10.01 -10.43 -7.26
C ASP A 89 9.62 -9.07 -6.64
N GLU A 90 9.95 -7.95 -7.29
CA GLU A 90 9.56 -6.62 -6.83
C GLU A 90 8.03 -6.44 -6.76
N LEU A 91 7.29 -7.11 -7.66
CA LEU A 91 5.83 -7.09 -7.72
C LEU A 91 5.17 -8.19 -6.87
N ALA A 92 5.94 -9.07 -6.23
CA ALA A 92 5.40 -10.19 -5.46
C ALA A 92 4.47 -9.73 -4.33
N GLY A 93 3.28 -10.33 -4.24
CA GLY A 93 2.22 -9.93 -3.31
C GLY A 93 1.40 -8.72 -3.77
N GLY A 94 1.75 -8.10 -4.90
CA GLY A 94 0.93 -7.14 -5.60
C GLY A 94 -0.18 -7.79 -6.42
N TYR A 95 -0.74 -7.04 -7.37
CA TYR A 95 -1.85 -7.50 -8.21
C TYR A 95 -1.62 -7.17 -9.68
N LEU A 96 -1.95 -8.15 -10.52
CA LEU A 96 -2.13 -7.99 -11.96
C LEU A 96 -3.60 -7.68 -12.23
N VAL A 97 -3.87 -6.68 -13.07
CA VAL A 97 -5.16 -6.50 -13.73
C VAL A 97 -4.97 -6.81 -15.21
N LEU A 98 -5.71 -7.77 -15.73
CA LEU A 98 -5.75 -8.14 -17.14
C LEU A 98 -7.02 -7.57 -17.77
N PHE A 99 -6.87 -6.68 -18.74
CA PHE A 99 -7.95 -6.13 -19.54
C PHE A 99 -8.20 -6.99 -20.77
N THR A 100 -9.46 -7.40 -20.98
CA THR A 100 -9.89 -8.15 -22.16
C THR A 100 -10.44 -7.23 -23.25
N PRO A 101 -10.56 -7.72 -24.50
CA PRO A 101 -11.22 -6.99 -25.58
C PRO A 101 -12.70 -6.76 -25.27
N ALA A 102 -13.33 -5.89 -26.06
CA ALA A 102 -14.73 -5.52 -25.91
C ALA A 102 -15.69 -6.73 -25.97
N PRO A 103 -16.72 -6.80 -25.10
CA PRO A 103 -16.99 -5.87 -24.00
C PRO A 103 -15.92 -5.99 -22.91
N MET A 104 -15.25 -4.88 -22.59
CA MET A 104 -14.03 -4.88 -21.80
C MET A 104 -14.31 -5.43 -20.41
N GLN A 105 -13.78 -6.62 -20.13
CA GLN A 105 -13.76 -7.21 -18.80
C GLN A 105 -12.37 -7.03 -18.20
N ALA A 106 -12.30 -7.03 -16.88
CA ALA A 106 -11.04 -6.98 -16.16
C ALA A 106 -10.96 -8.17 -15.20
N TYR A 107 -9.86 -8.90 -15.22
CA TYR A 107 -9.56 -9.93 -14.24
C TYR A 107 -8.42 -9.49 -13.36
N ASN A 108 -8.59 -9.60 -12.05
CA ASN A 108 -7.51 -9.39 -11.10
C ASN A 108 -6.92 -10.72 -10.64
N ARG A 109 -5.60 -10.73 -10.47
CA ARG A 109 -4.83 -11.86 -9.94
C ARG A 109 -3.76 -11.36 -9.01
N ARG A 110 -3.42 -12.15 -7.99
CA ARG A 110 -2.28 -11.81 -7.14
C ARG A 110 -1.02 -12.23 -7.87
N ILE A 111 -0.02 -11.35 -7.86
CA ILE A 111 1.31 -11.66 -8.37
C ILE A 111 2.05 -12.48 -7.31
N VAL A 112 2.52 -13.66 -7.70
CA VAL A 112 3.33 -14.55 -6.86
C VAL A 112 4.81 -14.20 -7.01
N ALA A 113 5.25 -13.96 -8.24
CA ALA A 113 6.63 -13.70 -8.61
C ALA A 113 6.70 -12.92 -9.93
N ASN A 114 7.83 -12.27 -10.19
CA ASN A 114 8.13 -11.69 -11.50
C ASN A 114 9.63 -11.80 -11.82
N THR A 115 9.97 -12.00 -13.08
CA THR A 115 11.36 -11.92 -13.53
C THR A 115 11.85 -10.48 -13.51
N ALA A 116 13.16 -10.27 -13.36
CA ALA A 116 13.76 -8.94 -13.45
C ALA A 116 13.77 -8.38 -14.88
N THR A 117 13.74 -7.05 -15.01
CA THR A 117 14.01 -6.31 -16.24
C THR A 117 15.16 -5.33 -16.01
N THR A 118 15.92 -5.03 -17.07
CA THR A 118 17.17 -4.26 -16.97
C THR A 118 17.08 -2.82 -17.47
N GLY A 119 15.96 -2.38 -18.05
CA GLY A 119 15.78 -1.04 -18.64
C GLY A 119 16.72 -0.69 -19.82
N ALA A 120 17.75 -1.49 -20.09
CA ALA A 120 18.76 -1.22 -21.10
C ALA A 120 18.27 -1.61 -22.51
N GLY A 121 17.97 -0.61 -23.34
CA GLY A 121 17.87 -0.77 -24.80
C GLY A 121 16.46 -0.77 -25.39
N GLY A 122 15.43 -0.45 -24.61
CA GLY A 122 14.04 -0.32 -25.09
C GLY A 122 13.06 -1.13 -24.24
N VAL A 123 11.96 -1.55 -24.87
CA VAL A 123 10.96 -2.42 -24.24
C VAL A 123 11.61 -3.77 -23.89
N THR A 124 11.47 -4.19 -22.64
CA THR A 124 11.96 -5.48 -22.15
C THR A 124 10.78 -6.39 -21.79
N ILE A 125 11.03 -7.69 -21.65
CA ILE A 125 9.98 -8.66 -21.34
C ILE A 125 10.09 -9.04 -19.87
N MET A 126 8.97 -8.95 -19.16
CA MET A 126 8.83 -9.49 -17.82
C MET A 126 7.83 -10.65 -17.85
N VAL A 127 8.20 -11.77 -17.23
CA VAL A 127 7.27 -12.88 -16.97
C VAL A 127 6.72 -12.74 -15.57
N VAL A 128 5.40 -12.61 -15.46
CA VAL A 128 4.66 -12.53 -14.21
C VAL A 128 4.06 -13.91 -13.91
N THR A 129 4.29 -14.40 -12.70
CA THR A 129 3.62 -15.60 -12.17
C THR A 129 2.44 -15.19 -11.31
N ILE A 130 1.24 -15.72 -11.58
CA ILE A 130 0.01 -15.40 -10.85
C ILE A 130 -0.46 -16.52 -9.94
N ASP A 131 -1.31 -16.18 -8.97
CA ASP A 131 -1.76 -17.10 -7.91
C ASP A 131 -2.73 -18.18 -8.38
N LYS A 132 -3.46 -17.93 -9.48
CA LYS A 132 -4.45 -18.84 -10.03
C LYS A 132 -4.45 -18.79 -11.55
N PRO A 133 -4.73 -19.92 -12.22
CA PRO A 133 -4.82 -19.97 -13.67
C PRO A 133 -5.70 -18.90 -14.32
N PHE A 134 -5.36 -18.54 -15.56
CA PHE A 134 -6.24 -17.75 -16.41
C PHE A 134 -7.52 -18.54 -16.73
N PRO A 135 -8.70 -17.89 -16.63
CA PRO A 135 -9.98 -18.54 -16.92
C PRO A 135 -10.28 -18.60 -18.42
N ILE A 136 -9.52 -17.86 -19.23
CA ILE A 136 -9.65 -17.71 -20.68
C ILE A 136 -8.25 -17.63 -21.30
N ASP A 137 -8.17 -17.85 -22.60
CA ASP A 137 -6.94 -17.59 -23.36
C ASP A 137 -6.64 -16.10 -23.36
N VAL A 138 -5.38 -15.77 -23.08
CA VAL A 138 -4.82 -14.42 -23.18
C VAL A 138 -4.15 -14.31 -24.53
N VAL A 139 -4.64 -13.40 -25.38
CA VAL A 139 -4.08 -13.18 -26.71
C VAL A 139 -3.32 -11.86 -26.77
N VAL A 140 -2.25 -11.82 -27.56
CA VAL A 140 -1.39 -10.64 -27.71
C VAL A 140 -2.17 -9.41 -28.18
N ALA A 141 -3.03 -9.59 -29.20
CA ALA A 141 -3.81 -8.50 -29.74
C ALA A 141 -5.00 -8.19 -28.81
N ASN A 142 -5.13 -6.92 -28.41
CA ASN A 142 -6.27 -6.36 -27.68
C ASN A 142 -6.38 -6.70 -26.18
N PHE A 143 -5.41 -7.43 -25.61
CA PHE A 143 -5.27 -7.54 -24.16
C PHE A 143 -4.19 -6.60 -23.65
N HIS A 144 -4.37 -6.11 -22.43
CA HIS A 144 -3.37 -5.30 -21.73
C HIS A 144 -3.29 -5.72 -20.27
N ALA A 145 -2.11 -5.53 -19.68
CA ALA A 145 -1.82 -5.86 -18.30
C ALA A 145 -1.42 -4.61 -17.53
N GLU A 146 -1.93 -4.46 -16.30
CA GLU A 146 -1.42 -3.52 -15.33
C GLU A 146 -0.90 -4.27 -14.11
N CYS A 147 0.31 -3.91 -13.67
CA CYS A 147 0.88 -4.50 -12.45
C CYS A 147 1.01 -3.44 -11.37
N MET A 148 0.34 -3.72 -10.26
CA MET A 148 0.48 -2.97 -9.03
C MET A 148 1.39 -3.71 -8.05
N ALA A 149 2.33 -2.99 -7.46
CA ALA A 149 3.15 -3.49 -6.36
C ALA A 149 2.31 -3.70 -5.10
N ASN A 150 2.86 -4.47 -4.15
CA ASN A 150 2.23 -4.62 -2.84
C ASN A 150 2.16 -3.26 -2.12
N PRO A 151 0.99 -2.80 -1.63
CA PRO A 151 0.85 -1.46 -1.03
C PRO A 151 1.71 -1.22 0.22
N TYR A 152 2.26 -2.29 0.82
CA TYR A 152 3.15 -2.20 1.98
C TYR A 152 4.64 -2.19 1.60
N VAL A 153 4.97 -2.20 0.30
CA VAL A 153 6.35 -2.05 -0.18
C VAL A 153 6.68 -0.58 -0.42
N GLY A 154 7.90 -0.20 -0.06
CA GLY A 154 8.42 1.13 -0.32
C GLY A 154 7.62 2.26 0.32
N VAL A 155 7.01 2.02 1.49
CA VAL A 155 6.22 3.05 2.19
C VAL A 155 7.09 4.19 2.71
N ARG A 156 6.54 5.40 2.77
CA ARG A 156 7.23 6.61 3.28
C ARG A 156 6.30 7.51 4.09
N THR A 157 6.87 8.26 5.03
CA THR A 157 6.22 9.45 5.59
C THR A 157 6.63 10.66 4.73
N GLY A 158 5.72 11.61 4.51
CA GLY A 158 6.00 12.83 3.75
C GLY A 158 4.74 13.45 3.16
N ASN A 159 4.87 14.63 2.55
CA ASN A 159 3.74 15.35 1.97
C ASN A 159 3.42 14.85 0.55
N TYR A 160 2.58 13.82 0.47
CA TYR A 160 2.13 13.19 -0.77
C TYR A 160 0.59 13.18 -0.82
N PRO A 161 -0.07 14.29 -1.19
CA PRO A 161 -1.53 14.41 -1.11
C PRO A 161 -2.31 13.37 -1.92
N ALA A 162 -1.72 12.84 -3.00
CA ALA A 162 -2.35 11.80 -3.82
C ALA A 162 -2.09 10.36 -3.32
N ALA A 163 -1.21 10.17 -2.34
CA ALA A 163 -0.86 8.85 -1.83
C ALA A 163 -1.73 8.45 -0.63
N SER A 164 -2.21 7.21 -0.64
CA SER A 164 -2.97 6.62 0.47
C SER A 164 -2.04 6.22 1.62
N VAL A 165 -2.51 6.42 2.86
CA VAL A 165 -1.93 5.83 4.06
C VAL A 165 -2.32 4.36 4.14
N VAL A 166 -1.33 3.49 4.28
CA VAL A 166 -1.53 2.02 4.35
C VAL A 166 -1.35 1.48 5.76
N GLY A 167 -0.82 2.27 6.68
CA GLY A 167 -0.72 1.92 8.10
C GLY A 167 0.04 2.95 8.91
N MET A 168 -0.02 2.83 10.23
CA MET A 168 0.78 3.62 11.18
C MET A 168 2.06 2.85 11.52
N PRO A 169 3.26 3.46 11.41
CA PRO A 169 4.50 2.84 11.86
C PRO A 169 4.45 2.55 13.36
N THR A 170 4.79 1.33 13.74
CA THR A 170 4.94 0.95 15.16
C THR A 170 6.26 1.45 15.76
N MET A 171 7.26 1.68 14.89
CA MET A 171 8.62 2.11 15.22
C MET A 171 9.15 3.03 14.11
N GLN A 172 10.08 3.91 14.44
CA GLN A 172 10.72 4.81 13.48
C GLN A 172 11.69 4.02 12.57
N ALA A 173 11.25 3.65 11.36
CA ALA A 173 12.10 2.93 10.41
C ALA A 173 13.13 3.85 9.74
N THR A 174 14.26 3.26 9.35
CA THR A 174 15.33 3.92 8.56
C THR A 174 15.69 3.03 7.37
N LEU A 175 16.49 3.54 6.44
CA LEU A 175 17.00 2.73 5.32
C LEU A 175 17.87 1.55 5.78
N ALA A 176 18.53 1.65 6.93
CA ALA A 176 19.33 0.57 7.50
C ALA A 176 18.48 -0.53 8.17
N LEU A 177 17.28 -0.17 8.65
CA LEU A 177 16.34 -1.08 9.31
C LEU A 177 14.93 -0.87 8.73
N PRO A 178 14.70 -1.19 7.44
CA PRO A 178 13.50 -0.77 6.73
C PRO A 178 12.29 -1.67 6.99
N TYR A 179 12.48 -2.86 7.56
CA TYR A 179 11.41 -3.82 7.73
C TYR A 179 10.75 -3.68 9.10
N LEU A 180 9.43 -3.46 9.11
CA LEU A 180 8.65 -3.18 10.30
C LEU A 180 7.21 -3.68 10.18
N TRP A 181 6.47 -3.64 11.29
CA TRP A 181 5.03 -3.81 11.31
C TRP A 181 4.32 -2.46 11.24
N LEU A 182 3.29 -2.37 10.40
CA LEU A 182 2.43 -1.21 10.24
C LEU A 182 1.07 -1.55 10.85
N GLN A 183 0.59 -0.75 11.80
CA GLN A 183 -0.75 -0.91 12.36
C GLN A 183 -1.79 -0.41 11.36
N THR A 184 -2.79 -1.22 11.03
CA THR A 184 -3.83 -0.92 10.02
C THR A 184 -5.22 -0.81 10.61
N TRP A 185 -5.38 -1.23 11.87
CA TRP A 185 -6.66 -1.22 12.58
C TRP A 185 -6.46 -1.08 14.08
N GLY A 186 -7.47 -0.54 14.78
CA GLY A 186 -7.53 -0.48 16.24
C GLY A 186 -6.95 0.80 16.85
N PRO A 187 -6.83 0.87 18.19
CA PRO A 187 -6.45 2.10 18.88
C PRO A 187 -5.00 2.52 18.59
N VAL A 188 -4.77 3.78 18.21
CA VAL A 188 -3.45 4.35 17.93
C VAL A 188 -3.44 5.87 18.14
N TRP A 189 -2.30 6.42 18.54
CA TRP A 189 -2.08 7.87 18.54
C TRP A 189 -1.59 8.33 17.17
N VAL A 190 -2.13 9.43 16.66
CA VAL A 190 -1.70 10.03 15.38
C VAL A 190 -1.53 11.52 15.57
N THR A 191 -0.51 12.11 14.95
CA THR A 191 -0.25 13.54 14.98
C THR A 191 -1.46 14.29 14.42
N PRO A 192 -2.05 15.23 15.19
CA PRO A 192 -3.13 16.08 14.71
C PRO A 192 -2.54 17.17 13.81
N SER A 193 -3.29 17.60 12.80
CA SER A 193 -2.91 18.73 11.95
C SER A 193 -3.21 20.08 12.61
N ASN A 194 -4.15 20.08 13.56
CA ASN A 194 -4.59 21.20 14.34
C ASN A 194 -5.16 20.68 15.68
N ASN A 195 -6.46 20.90 15.92
CA ASN A 195 -7.16 20.63 17.17
C ASN A 195 -8.04 19.37 17.05
N GLU A 196 -7.59 18.36 16.30
CA GLU A 196 -8.33 17.11 16.16
C GLU A 196 -8.39 16.36 17.49
N GLY A 197 -9.59 15.93 17.86
CA GLY A 197 -9.85 15.39 19.20
C GLY A 197 -10.17 16.46 20.26
N ILE A 198 -10.27 17.74 19.87
CA ILE A 198 -10.83 18.81 20.70
C ILE A 198 -12.34 18.97 20.43
N GLY A 199 -13.13 19.06 21.51
CA GLY A 199 -14.55 19.44 21.46
C GLY A 199 -15.53 18.35 21.00
N LEU A 200 -16.80 18.75 20.85
CA LEU A 200 -17.93 17.83 20.63
C LEU A 200 -18.10 17.35 19.17
N SER A 201 -17.52 18.06 18.19
CA SER A 201 -17.87 17.88 16.76
C SER A 201 -16.80 17.22 15.89
N ASN A 202 -15.63 16.87 16.44
CA ASN A 202 -14.49 16.33 15.67
C ASN A 202 -14.34 14.81 15.89
N ARG A 203 -15.42 14.04 15.69
CA ARG A 203 -15.44 12.60 15.96
C ARG A 203 -14.84 11.77 14.83
N GLU A 204 -15.11 12.14 13.59
CA GLU A 204 -14.55 11.48 12.41
C GLU A 204 -13.35 12.27 11.89
N VAL A 205 -12.29 11.56 11.53
CA VAL A 205 -11.04 12.15 11.04
C VAL A 205 -10.56 11.48 9.76
N CYS A 206 -9.88 12.25 8.92
CA CYS A 206 -9.25 11.81 7.68
C CYS A 206 -7.73 12.04 7.72
N PHE A 207 -6.99 11.30 6.90
CA PHE A 207 -5.57 11.51 6.71
C PHE A 207 -5.29 12.71 5.79
N MET A 208 -4.32 13.52 6.17
CA MET A 208 -3.82 14.63 5.38
C MET A 208 -2.70 14.20 4.44
N GLY A 209 -2.29 15.11 3.56
CA GLY A 209 -1.21 14.87 2.61
C GLY A 209 0.11 14.43 3.26
N ASN A 210 0.39 14.87 4.48
CA ASN A 210 1.57 14.47 5.27
C ASN A 210 1.39 13.22 6.14
N GLY A 211 0.20 12.61 6.17
CA GLY A 211 -0.13 11.48 7.04
C GLY A 211 -0.60 11.85 8.46
N ALA A 212 -0.71 13.13 8.80
CA ALA A 212 -1.40 13.58 10.01
C ALA A 212 -2.91 13.37 9.89
N ILE A 213 -3.65 13.54 10.99
CA ILE A 213 -5.12 13.54 10.95
C ILE A 213 -5.70 14.95 10.97
N SER A 214 -6.81 15.14 10.26
CA SER A 214 -7.64 16.34 10.29
C SER A 214 -9.10 15.98 10.53
N ALA A 215 -9.87 16.91 11.09
CA ALA A 215 -11.32 16.80 11.05
C ALA A 215 -11.80 16.85 9.58
N ILE A 216 -12.90 16.16 9.29
CA ILE A 216 -13.56 16.26 7.99
C ILE A 216 -14.28 17.61 7.93
N ASP A 217 -13.63 18.61 7.34
CA ASP A 217 -14.23 19.93 7.16
C ASP A 217 -15.19 19.94 5.96
N VAL A 218 -16.51 19.93 6.23
CA VAL A 218 -17.56 19.94 5.20
C VAL A 218 -17.58 21.21 4.32
N ALA A 219 -16.92 22.29 4.72
CA ALA A 219 -16.84 23.53 3.95
C ALA A 219 -15.62 23.58 3.02
N ASN A 220 -14.55 22.83 3.31
CA ASN A 220 -13.33 22.79 2.51
C ASN A 220 -13.32 21.60 1.55
N GLN A 221 -14.02 21.75 0.43
CA GLN A 221 -14.22 20.69 -0.58
C GLN A 221 -12.93 20.17 -1.23
N ASN A 222 -11.81 20.89 -1.11
CA ASN A 222 -10.60 20.61 -1.88
C ASN A 222 -9.63 19.62 -1.22
N TYR A 223 -9.74 19.35 0.09
CA TYR A 223 -8.73 18.53 0.79
C TYR A 223 -9.30 17.47 1.73
N SER A 224 -10.23 17.81 2.61
CA SER A 224 -10.71 16.88 3.66
C SER A 224 -11.82 15.93 3.19
N HIS A 225 -12.65 16.32 2.21
CA HIS A 225 -13.79 15.49 1.76
C HIS A 225 -13.38 14.33 0.87
N GLN A 226 -12.30 14.51 0.11
CA GLN A 226 -11.75 13.51 -0.79
C GLN A 226 -10.60 12.73 -0.14
N ALA A 227 -10.22 13.12 1.08
CA ALA A 227 -9.17 12.46 1.82
C ALA A 227 -9.61 11.06 2.28
N GLN A 228 -8.62 10.19 2.44
CA GLN A 228 -8.81 8.88 3.03
C GLN A 228 -9.27 9.02 4.48
N ARG A 229 -10.41 8.42 4.83
CA ARG A 229 -10.86 8.30 6.21
C ARG A 229 -9.82 7.55 7.05
N ALA A 230 -9.45 8.11 8.20
CA ALA A 230 -8.52 7.49 9.14
C ALA A 230 -9.26 6.67 10.20
N GLY A 231 -10.41 7.16 10.68
CA GLY A 231 -11.19 6.50 11.72
C GLY A 231 -11.96 7.50 12.57
N PHE A 232 -12.01 7.27 13.88
CA PHE A 232 -12.70 8.14 14.83
C PHE A 232 -11.95 8.34 16.14
N VAL A 233 -12.10 9.50 16.77
CA VAL A 233 -11.44 9.85 18.04
C VAL A 233 -12.06 9.07 19.21
N LEU A 234 -11.22 8.45 20.05
CA LEU A 234 -11.63 7.68 21.22
C LEU A 234 -11.82 8.56 22.48
N PRO A 235 -10.84 9.35 22.94
CA PRO A 235 -10.99 10.14 24.16
C PRO A 235 -11.62 11.51 23.86
N ASN A 236 -12.54 11.93 24.72
CA ASN A 236 -12.79 13.34 25.00
C ASN A 236 -12.58 13.54 26.50
N LEU A 237 -11.98 14.65 26.91
CA LEU A 237 -12.06 15.04 28.31
C LEU A 237 -13.52 15.36 28.67
N ARG A 238 -13.91 15.05 29.91
CA ARG A 238 -15.31 15.11 30.38
C ARG A 238 -15.91 16.51 30.27
N ASP A 239 -15.08 17.54 30.32
CA ASP A 239 -15.42 18.96 30.19
C ASP A 239 -15.36 19.48 28.74
N GLY A 240 -15.05 18.60 27.77
CA GLY A 240 -14.90 18.96 26.37
C GLY A 240 -13.53 19.56 26.01
N SER A 241 -12.57 19.56 26.94
CA SER A 241 -11.20 19.97 26.69
C SER A 241 -10.39 18.92 25.91
N GLU A 242 -9.18 19.29 25.50
CA GLU A 242 -8.32 18.51 24.59
C GLU A 242 -7.92 17.14 25.16
N GLY A 243 -8.38 16.07 24.51
CA GLY A 243 -7.84 14.74 24.73
C GLY A 243 -6.61 14.49 23.87
N ALA A 244 -5.82 13.46 24.20
CA ALA A 244 -4.81 12.98 23.27
C ALA A 244 -5.48 12.58 21.94
N PRO A 245 -4.88 12.88 20.77
CA PRO A 245 -5.39 12.50 19.45
C PRO A 245 -5.21 10.99 19.22
N PHE A 246 -5.94 10.22 20.02
CA PHE A 246 -5.97 8.78 20.07
C PHE A 246 -7.23 8.31 19.34
N ILE A 247 -7.05 7.66 18.21
CA ILE A 247 -8.14 7.26 17.32
C ILE A 247 -8.28 5.76 17.32
N PHE A 248 -9.46 5.30 16.95
CA PHE A 248 -9.64 3.95 16.46
C PHE A 248 -9.40 3.95 14.95
N LEU A 249 -8.23 3.45 14.54
CA LEU A 249 -7.80 3.39 13.14
C LEU A 249 -8.64 2.40 12.33
N GLN A 250 -9.02 2.78 11.11
CA GLN A 250 -9.89 1.99 10.23
C GLN A 250 -9.38 1.91 8.78
N ILE A 251 -8.15 1.41 8.56
CA ILE A 251 -7.59 1.22 7.20
C ILE A 251 -7.95 -0.17 6.67
N THR A 252 -7.52 -1.23 7.36
CA THR A 252 -7.78 -2.63 6.97
C THR A 252 -7.73 -3.51 8.21
N PRO A 253 -8.82 -4.23 8.55
CA PRO A 253 -8.91 -5.04 9.77
C PRO A 253 -8.08 -6.33 9.71
#